data_AF-A0A940QXN2-F1
#
_entry.id   AF-A0A940QXN2-F1
#
_cell.length_a   1.000
_cell.length_b   1.000
_cell.length_c   1.000
_cell.angle_alpha   90.00
_cell.angle_beta   90.00
_cell.angle_gamma   90.00
#
_symmetry.space_group_name_H-M   'P 1'
#
loop_
_entity.id
_entity.type
_entity.pdbx_description
1 polymer ?
#
loop_
_entity_poly.entity_id
_entity_poly.type
_entity_poly.pdbx_seq_one_letter_code
_entity_poly.pdbx_strand_id
1 'polypeptide(L)'
;MEKQSRLRGWMETVAKLLPGIGAVIAGILIPLVIQTSGEKSRNHQLYAEIVSRREVSDTELRAKMFENLIKSFFGDGQGKQTNSQKLTLLRLLALNFHEFFNLEPLFDQLESELGTKEEKERLREIAREIVSKQEAMLSQVEEGRVFTETAFEGEQNGIMVPSAEKPAYRGHRLGIKILEIGKSNDYAIAQVEDIPEGRTDIGTIVTIRFKLNYYDTPFIENTKLSNSVRFAITLQHIGTIEDRKIVQMKVIFLPETYMSARDRPYLEEMLRQLIISNKGRDE
;
A
#
# COMPACT_ATOMS: atom_id res chain seq x y z
N MET A 1 2.90 78.08 42.59
CA MET A 1 1.74 77.61 41.78
C MET A 1 2.11 77.21 40.34
N GLU A 2 3.35 77.41 39.87
CA GLU A 2 3.74 77.19 38.46
C GLU A 2 4.12 75.73 38.11
N LYS A 3 4.42 74.90 39.10
CA LYS A 3 4.84 73.49 38.89
C LYS A 3 3.65 72.52 38.69
N GLN A 4 2.49 72.83 39.27
CA GLN A 4 1.28 71.99 39.14
C GLN A 4 0.54 72.20 37.81
N SER A 5 0.61 73.40 37.19
CA SER A 5 -0.01 73.64 35.88
C SER A 5 0.73 72.93 34.74
N ARG A 6 2.08 72.86 34.80
CA ARG A 6 2.90 72.11 33.84
C ARG A 6 2.68 70.60 33.89
N LEU A 7 2.50 70.02 35.08
CA LEU A 7 2.21 68.59 35.25
C LEU A 7 0.80 68.21 34.74
N ARG A 8 -0.19 69.10 34.91
CA ARG A 8 -1.55 68.87 34.41
C ARG A 8 -1.63 68.97 32.88
N GLY A 9 -0.92 69.94 32.29
CA GLY A 9 -0.81 70.08 30.83
C GLY A 9 -0.03 68.94 30.17
N TRP A 10 1.01 68.41 30.81
CA TRP A 10 1.75 67.25 30.30
C TRP A 10 0.90 65.96 30.36
N MET A 11 0.14 65.74 31.44
CA MET A 11 -0.80 64.60 31.52
C MET A 11 -1.95 64.70 30.50
N GLU A 12 -2.49 65.89 30.24
CA GLU A 12 -3.50 66.08 29.16
C GLU A 12 -2.92 65.83 27.76
N THR A 13 -1.66 66.20 27.53
CA THR A 13 -0.97 65.97 26.25
C THR A 13 -0.71 64.48 26.03
N VAL A 14 -0.30 63.76 27.07
CA VAL A 14 -0.10 62.30 27.02
C VAL A 14 -1.44 61.58 26.84
N ALA A 15 -2.49 61.98 27.56
CA ALA A 15 -3.84 61.40 27.42
C ALA A 15 -4.46 61.61 26.02
N LYS A 16 -4.14 62.72 25.34
CA LYS A 16 -4.59 62.98 23.96
C LYS A 16 -3.80 62.21 22.90
N LEU A 17 -2.56 61.81 23.19
CA LEU A 17 -1.68 61.07 22.26
C LEU A 17 -1.78 59.55 22.41
N LEU A 18 -2.14 59.04 23.60
CA LEU A 18 -2.27 57.62 23.88
C LEU A 18 -3.23 56.86 22.93
N PRO A 19 -4.43 57.39 22.57
CA PRO A 19 -5.32 56.72 21.62
C PRO A 19 -4.69 56.56 20.23
N GLY A 20 -3.95 57.57 19.76
CA GLY A 20 -3.29 57.56 18.45
C GLY A 20 -2.09 56.60 18.41
N ILE A 21 -1.28 56.57 19.46
CA ILE A 21 -0.13 55.65 19.56
C ILE A 21 -0.62 54.20 19.73
N GLY A 22 -1.67 53.98 20.51
CA GLY A 22 -2.31 52.66 20.65
C GLY A 22 -2.87 52.13 19.33
N ALA A 23 -3.51 52.98 18.52
CA ALA A 23 -4.02 52.61 17.20
C ALA A 23 -2.90 52.25 16.20
N VAL A 24 -1.76 52.97 16.24
CA VAL A 24 -0.59 52.68 15.39
C VAL A 24 0.08 51.36 15.80
N ILE A 25 0.27 51.13 17.11
CA ILE A 25 0.88 49.89 17.61
C ILE A 25 -0.04 48.68 17.35
N ALA A 26 -1.35 48.83 17.58
CA ALA A 26 -2.34 47.79 17.27
C ALA A 26 -2.40 47.52 15.75
N GLY A 27 -2.37 48.58 14.93
CA GLY A 27 -2.34 48.47 13.47
C GLY A 27 -1.09 47.80 12.89
N ILE A 28 0.00 47.70 13.65
CA ILE A 28 1.23 46.98 13.25
C ILE A 28 1.29 45.58 13.86
N LEU A 29 0.96 45.43 15.15
CA LEU A 29 1.04 44.14 15.85
C LEU A 29 -0.10 43.18 15.49
N ILE A 30 -1.32 43.66 15.28
CA ILE A 30 -2.46 42.82 14.92
C ILE A 30 -2.20 42.13 13.56
N PRO A 31 -1.76 42.83 12.49
CA PRO A 31 -1.41 42.16 11.23
C PRO A 31 -0.25 41.15 11.36
N LEU A 32 0.77 41.44 12.17
CA LEU A 32 1.91 40.52 12.37
C LEU A 32 1.52 39.24 13.13
N VAL A 33 0.66 39.34 14.15
CA VAL A 33 0.13 38.18 14.88
C VAL A 33 -0.85 37.37 14.03
N ILE A 34 -1.65 38.04 13.19
CA ILE A 34 -2.55 37.39 12.22
C ILE A 34 -1.74 36.72 11.10
N GLN A 35 -0.65 37.31 10.61
CA GLN A 35 0.20 36.72 9.57
C GLN A 35 0.91 35.45 10.06
N THR A 36 1.48 35.46 11.27
CA THR A 36 2.15 34.27 11.84
C THR A 36 1.18 33.13 12.16
N SER A 37 -0.08 33.45 12.51
CA SER A 37 -1.15 32.45 12.71
C SER A 37 -1.77 31.98 11.37
N GLY A 38 -1.89 32.89 10.39
CA GLY A 38 -2.45 32.64 9.07
C GLY A 38 -1.54 31.85 8.14
N GLU A 39 -0.21 31.96 8.29
CA GLU A 39 0.75 31.17 7.51
C GLU A 39 0.66 29.68 7.84
N LYS A 40 0.43 29.32 9.10
CA LYS A 40 0.15 27.93 9.47
C LYS A 40 -1.14 27.45 8.80
N SER A 41 -2.22 28.25 8.83
CA SER A 41 -3.49 27.86 8.20
C SER A 41 -3.40 27.74 6.68
N ARG A 42 -2.68 28.65 6.01
CA ARG A 42 -2.44 28.61 4.55
C ARG A 42 -1.61 27.40 4.14
N ASN A 43 -0.58 27.05 4.91
CA ASN A 43 0.20 25.85 4.63
C ASN A 43 -0.65 24.58 4.78
N HIS A 44 -1.47 24.46 5.83
CA HIS A 44 -2.39 23.31 5.98
C HIS A 44 -3.43 23.25 4.84
N GLN A 45 -3.93 24.39 4.37
CA GLN A 45 -4.84 24.46 3.22
C GLN A 45 -4.14 24.04 1.92
N LEU A 46 -2.91 24.49 1.69
CA LEU A 46 -2.10 24.06 0.53
C LEU A 46 -1.76 22.57 0.60
N TYR A 47 -1.43 22.04 1.78
CA TYR A 47 -1.20 20.60 1.97
C TYR A 47 -2.48 19.80 1.71
N ALA A 48 -3.63 20.22 2.25
CA ALA A 48 -4.91 19.55 2.00
C ALA A 48 -5.30 19.62 0.52
N GLU A 49 -5.09 20.76 -0.13
CA GLU A 49 -5.34 20.95 -1.55
C GLU A 49 -4.42 20.09 -2.42
N ILE A 50 -3.11 20.02 -2.11
CA ILE A 50 -2.16 19.18 -2.85
C ILE A 50 -2.52 17.71 -2.70
N VAL A 51 -2.85 17.26 -1.49
CA VAL A 51 -3.25 15.87 -1.23
C VAL A 51 -4.57 15.56 -1.92
N SER A 52 -5.56 16.45 -1.84
CA SER A 52 -6.84 16.30 -2.53
C SER A 52 -6.67 16.30 -4.06
N ARG A 53 -5.86 17.20 -4.62
CA ARG A 53 -5.55 17.22 -6.06
C ARG A 53 -4.81 15.96 -6.49
N ARG A 54 -3.88 15.45 -5.68
CA ARG A 54 -3.22 14.17 -5.92
C ARG A 54 -4.22 13.03 -5.92
N GLU A 55 -5.15 13.01 -4.98
CA GLU A 55 -6.18 11.97 -4.86
C GLU A 55 -7.18 11.99 -6.02
N VAL A 56 -7.61 13.18 -6.45
CA VAL A 56 -8.43 13.38 -7.65
C VAL A 56 -7.67 12.93 -8.90
N SER A 57 -6.40 13.33 -9.04
CA SER A 57 -5.54 12.93 -10.16
C SER A 57 -5.28 11.42 -10.19
N ASP A 58 -5.08 10.77 -9.05
CA ASP A 58 -4.89 9.33 -8.95
C ASP A 58 -6.18 8.59 -9.33
N THR A 59 -7.35 9.13 -8.95
CA THR A 59 -8.66 8.58 -9.34
C THR A 59 -8.93 8.75 -10.83
N GLU A 60 -8.65 9.92 -11.40
CA GLU A 60 -8.78 10.21 -12.83
C GLU A 60 -7.83 9.34 -13.66
N LEU A 61 -6.59 9.17 -13.20
CA LEU A 61 -5.61 8.27 -13.81
C LEU A 61 -6.14 6.83 -13.83
N ARG A 62 -6.71 6.35 -12.72
CA ARG A 62 -7.29 4.99 -12.63
C ARG A 62 -8.47 4.83 -13.60
N ALA A 63 -9.36 5.82 -13.69
CA ALA A 63 -10.50 5.82 -14.61
C ALA A 63 -10.04 5.80 -16.08
N LYS A 64 -9.09 6.66 -16.45
CA LYS A 64 -8.54 6.75 -17.81
C LYS A 64 -7.78 5.49 -18.21
N MET A 65 -7.03 4.88 -17.30
CA MET A 65 -6.33 3.63 -17.58
C MET A 65 -7.26 2.43 -17.61
N PHE A 66 -8.34 2.41 -16.83
CA PHE A 66 -9.43 1.44 -16.98
C PHE A 66 -10.11 1.58 -18.35
N GLU A 67 -10.43 2.80 -18.78
CA GLU A 67 -11.01 3.05 -20.10
C GLU A 67 -10.07 2.59 -21.23
N ASN A 68 -8.79 2.94 -21.15
CA ASN A 68 -7.77 2.50 -22.12
C ASN A 68 -7.64 0.97 -22.16
N LEU A 69 -7.73 0.31 -21.00
CA LEU A 69 -7.74 -1.14 -20.91
C LEU A 69 -8.95 -1.75 -21.60
N ILE A 70 -10.14 -1.26 -21.28
CA ILE A 70 -11.38 -1.79 -21.86
C ILE A 70 -11.34 -1.60 -23.37
N LYS A 71 -10.99 -0.42 -23.86
CA LYS A 71 -10.87 -0.15 -25.30
C LYS A 71 -9.84 -1.01 -25.99
N SER A 72 -8.68 -1.23 -25.37
CA SER A 72 -7.58 -1.96 -26.00
C SER A 72 -7.75 -3.48 -25.90
N PHE A 73 -8.43 -3.98 -24.86
CA PHE A 73 -8.68 -5.41 -24.66
C PHE A 73 -9.96 -5.89 -25.35
N PHE A 74 -11.02 -5.08 -25.35
CA PHE A 74 -12.33 -5.43 -25.93
C PHE A 74 -12.60 -4.80 -27.30
N GLY A 75 -11.85 -3.75 -27.68
CA GLY A 75 -11.82 -3.19 -29.03
C GLY A 75 -13.03 -2.30 -29.38
N ASP A 76 -12.74 -1.11 -29.92
CA ASP A 76 -13.70 -0.33 -30.70
C ASP A 76 -13.77 -0.91 -32.13
N GLY A 77 -14.31 -2.12 -32.29
CA GLY A 77 -14.87 -2.63 -33.55
C GLY A 77 -13.96 -2.86 -34.78
N GLN A 78 -12.67 -2.53 -34.78
CA GLN A 78 -11.80 -2.74 -35.96
C GLN A 78 -10.64 -3.72 -35.68
N GLY A 79 -10.85 -4.98 -36.05
CA GLY A 79 -9.84 -6.03 -36.08
C GLY A 79 -9.72 -6.83 -34.77
N LYS A 80 -9.81 -8.16 -34.85
CA LYS A 80 -9.54 -9.06 -33.73
C LYS A 80 -8.07 -8.90 -33.33
N GLN A 81 -7.79 -8.33 -32.15
CA GLN A 81 -6.44 -8.18 -31.63
C GLN A 81 -5.74 -9.55 -31.58
N THR A 82 -4.51 -9.61 -32.08
CA THR A 82 -3.69 -10.83 -32.00
C THR A 82 -3.26 -11.10 -30.56
N ASN A 83 -3.00 -12.36 -30.21
CA ASN A 83 -2.53 -12.74 -28.87
C ASN A 83 -1.24 -11.99 -28.48
N SER A 84 -0.32 -11.77 -29.42
CA SER A 84 0.91 -11.00 -29.17
C SER A 84 0.62 -9.52 -28.84
N GLN A 85 -0.38 -8.90 -29.47
CA GLN A 85 -0.78 -7.52 -29.15
C GLN A 85 -1.40 -7.44 -27.76
N LYS A 86 -2.28 -8.39 -27.41
CA LYS A 86 -2.88 -8.48 -26.07
C LYS A 86 -1.82 -8.64 -24.97
N LEU A 87 -0.85 -9.53 -25.18
CA LEU A 87 0.28 -9.73 -24.26
C LEU A 87 1.13 -8.46 -24.09
N THR A 88 1.44 -7.77 -25.20
CA THR A 88 2.24 -6.55 -25.17
C THR A 88 1.53 -5.43 -24.42
N LEU A 89 0.23 -5.26 -24.68
CA LEU A 89 -0.62 -4.29 -23.98
C LEU A 89 -0.70 -4.60 -22.49
N LEU A 90 -0.98 -5.86 -22.12
CA LEU A 90 -1.05 -6.27 -20.72
C LEU A 90 0.27 -5.98 -20.00
N ARG A 91 1.40 -6.27 -20.63
CA ARG A 91 2.73 -5.94 -20.09
C ARG A 91 2.90 -4.44 -19.85
N LEU A 92 2.59 -3.61 -20.86
CA LEU A 92 2.71 -2.15 -20.75
C LEU A 92 1.84 -1.60 -19.62
N LEU A 93 0.59 -2.03 -19.58
CA LEU A 93 -0.32 -1.66 -18.53
C LEU A 93 0.23 -2.05 -17.15
N ALA A 94 0.57 -3.32 -16.99
CA ALA A 94 0.94 -3.85 -15.70
C ALA A 94 2.24 -3.21 -15.19
N LEU A 95 3.23 -3.01 -16.05
CA LEU A 95 4.48 -2.34 -15.67
C LEU A 95 4.28 -0.90 -15.19
N ASN A 96 3.28 -0.21 -15.72
CA ASN A 96 3.01 1.19 -15.37
C ASN A 96 2.02 1.33 -14.21
N PHE A 97 1.14 0.34 -13.96
CA PHE A 97 0.01 0.50 -13.05
C PHE A 97 -0.24 -0.67 -12.08
N HIS A 98 0.73 -1.57 -11.89
CA HIS A 98 0.65 -2.72 -10.95
C HIS A 98 0.35 -2.38 -9.48
N GLU A 99 0.44 -1.12 -9.06
CA GLU A 99 0.07 -0.71 -7.69
C GLU A 99 -1.43 -0.39 -7.54
N PHE A 100 -2.16 -0.23 -8.64
CA PHE A 100 -3.45 0.47 -8.63
C PHE A 100 -4.68 -0.44 -8.72
N PHE A 101 -4.56 -1.68 -9.20
CA PHE A 101 -5.68 -2.62 -9.35
C PHE A 101 -5.22 -4.08 -9.44
N ASN A 102 -6.16 -5.00 -9.22
CA ASN A 102 -5.92 -6.44 -9.39
C ASN A 102 -5.87 -6.80 -10.88
N LEU A 103 -4.72 -7.32 -11.33
CA LEU A 103 -4.50 -7.76 -12.70
C LEU A 103 -4.84 -9.24 -12.92
N GLU A 104 -5.00 -10.02 -11.86
CA GLU A 104 -5.22 -11.47 -11.94
C GLU A 104 -6.39 -11.85 -12.87
N PRO A 105 -7.57 -11.19 -12.83
CA PRO A 105 -8.66 -11.53 -13.75
C PRO A 105 -8.31 -11.36 -15.24
N LEU A 106 -7.39 -10.44 -15.57
CA LEU A 106 -6.92 -10.23 -16.94
C LEU A 106 -5.91 -11.30 -17.35
N PHE A 107 -5.05 -11.73 -16.41
CA PHE A 107 -4.16 -12.85 -16.63
C PHE A 107 -4.93 -14.14 -16.87
N ASP A 108 -5.94 -14.44 -16.04
CA ASP A 108 -6.79 -15.63 -16.18
C ASP A 108 -7.53 -15.64 -17.53
N GLN A 109 -8.15 -14.51 -17.88
CA GLN A 109 -8.85 -14.39 -19.16
C GLN A 109 -7.90 -14.65 -20.33
N LEU A 110 -6.71 -14.03 -20.31
CA LEU A 110 -5.75 -14.20 -21.38
C LEU A 110 -5.19 -15.63 -21.39
N GLU A 111 -4.83 -16.24 -20.26
CA GLU A 111 -4.34 -17.63 -20.20
C GLU A 111 -5.35 -18.62 -20.80
N SER A 112 -6.66 -18.36 -20.61
CA SER A 112 -7.74 -19.17 -21.20
C SER A 112 -7.85 -19.04 -22.73
N GLU A 113 -7.49 -17.88 -23.29
CA GLU A 113 -7.53 -17.60 -24.73
C GLU A 113 -6.26 -18.06 -25.47
N LEU A 114 -5.14 -18.19 -24.76
CA LEU A 114 -3.86 -18.59 -25.34
C LEU A 114 -3.84 -20.08 -25.66
N GLY A 115 -3.55 -20.41 -26.92
CA GLY A 115 -3.54 -21.79 -27.41
C GLY A 115 -2.19 -22.47 -27.34
N THR A 116 -1.08 -21.70 -27.36
CA THR A 116 0.27 -22.26 -27.42
C THR A 116 1.00 -22.19 -26.08
N LYS A 117 1.92 -23.14 -25.86
CA LYS A 117 2.78 -23.16 -24.66
C LYS A 117 3.69 -21.91 -24.60
N GLU A 118 4.17 -21.45 -25.75
CA GLU A 118 5.04 -20.27 -25.84
C GLU A 118 4.33 -18.99 -25.42
N GLU A 119 3.08 -18.77 -25.87
CA GLU A 119 2.30 -17.62 -25.43
C GLU A 119 2.02 -17.65 -23.92
N LYS A 120 1.72 -18.84 -23.36
CA LYS A 120 1.49 -19.00 -21.92
C LYS A 120 2.76 -18.75 -21.11
N GLU A 121 3.91 -19.19 -21.59
CA GLU A 121 5.18 -18.88 -20.92
C GLU A 121 5.45 -17.37 -20.96
N ARG A 122 5.22 -16.72 -22.10
CA ARG A 122 5.35 -15.25 -22.23
C ARG A 122 4.38 -14.50 -21.29
N LEU A 123 3.17 -15.01 -21.10
CA LEU A 123 2.23 -14.45 -20.11
C LEU A 123 2.77 -14.57 -18.68
N ARG A 124 3.34 -15.73 -18.33
CA ARG A 124 3.98 -15.97 -17.03
C ARG A 124 5.23 -15.12 -16.82
N GLU A 125 6.01 -14.86 -17.87
CA GLU A 125 7.16 -13.94 -17.81
C GLU A 125 6.72 -12.52 -17.44
N ILE A 126 5.63 -12.02 -18.04
CA ILE A 126 5.07 -10.71 -17.71
C ILE A 126 4.66 -10.67 -16.22
N ALA A 127 3.99 -11.71 -15.75
CA ALA A 127 3.60 -11.83 -14.35
C ALA A 127 4.82 -11.82 -13.40
N ARG A 128 5.83 -12.64 -13.68
CA ARG A 128 7.08 -12.68 -12.91
C ARG A 128 7.80 -11.33 -12.89
N GLU A 129 7.79 -10.59 -14.00
CA GLU A 129 8.39 -9.25 -14.08
C GLU A 129 7.69 -8.27 -13.12
N ILE A 130 6.35 -8.30 -13.08
CA ILE A 130 5.55 -7.46 -12.18
C ILE A 130 5.80 -7.83 -10.72
N VAL A 131 5.72 -9.13 -10.42
CA VAL A 131 5.95 -9.67 -9.07
C VAL A 131 7.35 -9.29 -8.58
N SER A 132 8.37 -9.50 -9.40
CA SER A 132 9.77 -9.14 -9.07
C SER A 132 9.93 -7.65 -8.82
N LYS A 133 9.21 -6.79 -9.57
CA LYS A 133 9.24 -5.34 -9.37
C LYS A 133 8.61 -4.95 -8.03
N GLN A 134 7.45 -5.53 -7.67
CA GLN A 134 6.81 -5.27 -6.38
C GLN A 134 7.66 -5.80 -5.21
N GLU A 135 8.25 -6.98 -5.36
CA GLU A 135 9.18 -7.56 -4.39
C GLU A 135 10.39 -6.65 -4.16
N ALA A 136 10.97 -6.11 -5.23
CA ALA A 136 12.10 -5.17 -5.14
C ALA A 136 11.69 -3.90 -4.38
N MET A 137 10.51 -3.35 -4.64
CA MET A 137 9.97 -2.19 -3.91
C MET A 137 9.79 -2.50 -2.41
N LEU A 138 9.29 -3.69 -2.06
CA LEU A 138 9.12 -4.11 -0.66
C LEU A 138 10.44 -4.35 0.05
N SER A 139 11.44 -4.88 -0.66
CA SER A 139 12.76 -5.15 -0.10
C SER A 139 13.57 -3.89 0.21
N GLN A 140 13.22 -2.74 -0.39
CA GLN A 140 13.85 -1.45 -0.10
C GLN A 140 13.33 -0.80 1.18
N VAL A 141 12.19 -1.26 1.70
CA VAL A 141 11.63 -0.75 2.94
C VAL A 141 12.25 -1.52 4.10
N GLU A 142 12.80 -0.81 5.09
CA GLU A 142 13.56 -1.40 6.19
C GLU A 142 12.76 -2.44 6.99
N GLU A 143 11.44 -2.21 7.14
CA GLU A 143 10.55 -3.14 7.83
C GLU A 143 10.04 -4.28 6.93
N GLY A 144 10.27 -4.24 5.62
CA GLY A 144 9.85 -5.28 4.69
C GLY A 144 10.82 -6.47 4.73
N ARG A 145 10.30 -7.70 4.78
CA ARG A 145 11.15 -8.90 4.72
C ARG A 145 10.66 -9.88 3.67
N VAL A 146 11.60 -10.35 2.84
CA VAL A 146 11.35 -11.35 1.80
C VAL A 146 12.16 -12.60 2.10
N PHE A 147 11.51 -13.75 2.06
CA PHE A 147 12.11 -15.06 2.29
C PHE A 147 11.85 -15.95 1.08
N THR A 148 12.90 -16.53 0.50
CA THR A 148 12.76 -17.49 -0.60
C THR A 148 12.83 -18.89 -0.03
N GLU A 149 11.78 -19.68 -0.25
CA GLU A 149 11.63 -20.98 0.38
C GLU A 149 11.20 -22.04 -0.65
N THR A 150 11.58 -23.29 -0.38
CA THR A 150 11.16 -24.45 -1.17
C THR A 150 10.39 -25.40 -0.28
N ALA A 151 9.20 -25.82 -0.71
CA ALA A 151 8.37 -26.77 0.00
C ALA A 151 7.99 -27.95 -0.90
N PHE A 152 7.90 -29.14 -0.33
CA PHE A 152 7.48 -30.34 -1.04
C PHE A 152 5.98 -30.56 -0.90
N GLU A 153 5.36 -31.09 -1.95
CA GLU A 153 3.96 -31.55 -1.88
C GLU A 153 3.80 -32.65 -0.82
N GLY A 154 2.79 -32.51 0.04
CA GLY A 154 2.40 -33.53 1.02
C GLY A 154 3.35 -33.70 2.21
N GLU A 155 4.28 -32.78 2.43
CA GLU A 155 5.21 -32.83 3.56
C GLU A 155 4.51 -32.55 4.90
N GLN A 156 4.67 -33.48 5.87
CA GLN A 156 3.92 -33.44 7.13
C GLN A 156 4.21 -32.21 7.99
N ASN A 157 5.48 -31.80 8.05
CA ASN A 157 5.94 -30.75 8.95
C ASN A 157 5.88 -29.35 8.32
N GLY A 158 5.72 -29.24 6.99
CA GLY A 158 5.78 -27.97 6.28
C GLY A 158 7.10 -27.23 6.47
N ILE A 159 7.10 -25.94 6.13
CA ILE A 159 8.21 -25.01 6.36
C ILE A 159 7.80 -23.93 7.36
N MET A 160 8.77 -23.40 8.11
CA MET A 160 8.56 -22.25 8.99
C MET A 160 9.26 -21.02 8.43
N VAL A 161 8.54 -19.90 8.35
CA VAL A 161 9.03 -18.67 7.74
C VAL A 161 8.72 -17.46 8.64
N PRO A 162 9.74 -16.75 9.17
CA PRO A 162 11.17 -17.04 9.06
C PRO A 162 11.56 -18.40 9.69
N SER A 163 12.66 -19.00 9.24
CA SER A 163 13.20 -20.23 9.85
C SER A 163 13.61 -20.01 11.30
N ALA A 164 13.66 -21.07 12.11
CA ALA A 164 13.96 -20.98 13.55
C ALA A 164 15.29 -20.28 13.88
N GLU A 165 16.25 -20.28 12.95
CA GLU A 165 17.55 -19.62 13.09
C GLU A 165 17.47 -18.08 12.94
N LYS A 166 16.40 -17.58 12.31
CA LYS A 166 16.17 -16.16 12.09
C LYS A 166 15.16 -15.62 13.12
N PRO A 167 15.27 -14.35 13.53
CA PRO A 167 14.28 -13.73 14.41
C PRO A 167 12.90 -13.74 13.74
N ALA A 168 11.85 -14.02 14.52
CA ALA A 168 10.48 -13.92 14.05
C ALA A 168 10.16 -12.51 13.58
N TYR A 169 9.27 -12.40 12.59
CA TYR A 169 8.83 -11.11 12.08
C TYR A 169 7.83 -10.51 13.06
N ARG A 170 8.26 -9.53 13.85
CA ARG A 170 7.44 -8.86 14.87
C ARG A 170 6.77 -9.83 15.85
N GLY A 171 7.47 -10.93 16.17
CA GLY A 171 6.95 -11.98 17.05
C GLY A 171 6.04 -12.99 16.36
N HIS A 172 6.04 -13.07 15.03
CA HIS A 172 5.24 -14.03 14.27
C HIS A 172 6.09 -14.84 13.28
N ARG A 173 5.71 -16.10 13.11
CA ARG A 173 6.18 -16.98 12.04
C ARG A 173 4.98 -17.58 11.31
N LEU A 174 5.18 -17.93 10.06
CA LEU A 174 4.20 -18.63 9.25
C LEU A 174 4.65 -20.09 9.10
N GLY A 175 3.82 -21.02 9.52
CA GLY A 175 3.90 -22.41 9.14
C GLY A 175 3.21 -22.60 7.80
N ILE A 176 3.92 -23.07 6.77
CA ILE A 176 3.38 -23.22 5.41
C ILE A 176 3.48 -24.68 4.99
N LYS A 177 2.37 -25.26 4.55
CA LYS A 177 2.28 -26.63 4.02
C LYS A 177 1.71 -26.60 2.61
N ILE A 178 2.37 -27.29 1.68
CA ILE A 178 1.86 -27.49 0.33
C ILE A 178 1.04 -28.78 0.31
N LEU A 179 -0.28 -28.63 0.17
CA LEU A 179 -1.22 -29.74 0.20
C LEU A 179 -1.30 -30.45 -1.15
N GLU A 180 -1.29 -29.67 -2.23
CA GLU A 180 -1.49 -30.16 -3.60
C GLU A 180 -0.75 -29.25 -4.59
N ILE A 181 -0.22 -29.85 -5.65
CA ILE A 181 0.33 -29.15 -6.81
C ILE A 181 -0.43 -29.62 -8.06
N GLY A 182 -1.02 -28.67 -8.77
CA GLY A 182 -1.80 -28.90 -9.97
C GLY A 182 -1.09 -29.79 -10.98
N LYS A 183 -1.83 -30.66 -11.66
CA LYS A 183 -1.26 -31.61 -12.65
C LYS A 183 -0.46 -30.90 -13.76
N SER A 184 -0.90 -29.71 -14.13
CA SER A 184 -0.28 -28.82 -15.12
C SER A 184 0.87 -27.96 -14.57
N ASN A 185 1.20 -28.08 -13.28
CA ASN A 185 2.20 -27.25 -12.58
C ASN A 185 1.93 -25.73 -12.74
N ASP A 186 0.65 -25.38 -12.78
CA ASP A 186 0.11 -24.04 -12.92
C ASP A 186 -0.28 -23.40 -11.58
N TYR A 187 -0.64 -24.23 -10.59
CA TYR A 187 -0.96 -23.77 -9.24
C TYR A 187 -0.48 -24.74 -8.15
N ALA A 188 -0.45 -24.24 -6.92
CA ALA A 188 -0.29 -25.04 -5.70
C ALA A 188 -1.31 -24.63 -4.65
N ILE A 189 -1.80 -25.57 -3.83
CA ILE A 189 -2.66 -25.26 -2.69
C ILE A 189 -1.78 -25.20 -1.45
N ALA A 190 -1.71 -24.02 -0.84
CA ALA A 190 -0.96 -23.79 0.39
C ALA A 190 -1.92 -23.66 1.58
N GLN A 191 -1.56 -24.30 2.69
CA GLN A 191 -2.14 -24.08 3.99
C GLN A 191 -1.14 -23.31 4.83
N VAL A 192 -1.56 -22.17 5.37
CA VAL A 192 -0.74 -21.30 6.20
C VAL A 192 -1.34 -21.15 7.58
N GLU A 193 -0.48 -21.27 8.59
CA GLU A 193 -0.79 -21.16 10.00
C GLU A 193 0.10 -20.07 10.60
N ASP A 194 -0.51 -19.10 11.30
CA ASP A 194 0.22 -18.10 12.08
C ASP A 194 0.67 -18.71 13.41
N ILE A 195 1.96 -18.57 13.71
CA ILE A 195 2.64 -19.09 14.90
C ILE A 195 3.22 -17.89 15.66
N PRO A 196 2.49 -17.35 16.66
CA PRO A 196 2.98 -16.26 17.49
C PRO A 196 4.09 -16.75 18.44
N GLU A 197 5.19 -16.01 18.51
CA GLU A 197 6.26 -16.20 19.50
C GLU A 197 6.06 -15.27 20.70
N GLY A 198 6.07 -15.82 21.91
CA GLY A 198 6.09 -15.04 23.16
C GLY A 198 4.72 -14.56 23.68
N ARG A 199 3.61 -14.96 23.06
CA ARG A 199 2.23 -14.80 23.59
C ARG A 199 1.46 -16.11 23.44
N THR A 200 1.05 -16.70 24.56
CA THR A 200 0.35 -18.00 24.63
C THR A 200 -1.17 -17.88 24.66
N ASP A 201 -1.68 -16.66 24.44
CA ASP A 201 -2.88 -16.15 25.11
C ASP A 201 -3.91 -15.57 24.12
N ILE A 202 -3.55 -15.49 22.84
CA ILE A 202 -4.32 -14.75 21.84
C ILE A 202 -4.66 -15.66 20.65
N GLY A 203 -5.89 -16.19 20.71
CA GLY A 203 -6.72 -16.41 19.53
C GLY A 203 -6.39 -17.62 18.66
N THR A 204 -7.46 -18.23 18.15
CA THR A 204 -7.51 -19.38 17.24
C THR A 204 -6.38 -19.38 16.22
N ILE A 205 -5.63 -20.49 16.11
CA ILE A 205 -4.71 -20.75 14.99
C ILE A 205 -5.49 -20.45 13.71
N VAL A 206 -5.15 -19.35 13.03
CA VAL A 206 -5.84 -18.98 11.80
C VAL A 206 -5.19 -19.80 10.70
N THR A 207 -5.79 -20.95 10.44
CA THR A 207 -5.44 -21.78 9.30
C THR A 207 -6.13 -21.22 8.07
N ILE A 208 -5.34 -20.65 7.14
CA ILE A 208 -5.84 -20.11 5.88
C ILE A 208 -5.38 -21.02 4.77
N ARG A 209 -6.29 -21.35 3.86
CA ARG A 209 -5.97 -22.08 2.64
C ARG A 209 -6.14 -21.16 1.45
N PHE A 210 -5.14 -21.12 0.58
CA PHE A 210 -5.21 -20.36 -0.66
C PHE A 210 -4.57 -21.15 -1.80
N LYS A 211 -5.06 -20.85 -3.01
CA LYS A 211 -4.49 -21.33 -4.26
C LYS A 211 -3.42 -20.34 -4.69
N LEU A 212 -2.19 -20.80 -4.76
CA LEU A 212 -1.05 -20.07 -5.30
C LEU A 212 -0.94 -20.28 -6.80
N ASN A 213 -0.81 -19.20 -7.55
CA ASN A 213 -0.62 -19.19 -8.99
C ASN A 213 0.46 -18.16 -9.39
N TYR A 214 0.87 -18.16 -10.66
CA TYR A 214 1.95 -17.27 -11.14
C TYR A 214 1.55 -15.80 -11.24
N TYR A 215 0.27 -15.48 -11.06
CA TYR A 215 -0.32 -14.14 -11.20
C TYR A 215 -0.60 -13.45 -9.87
N ASP A 216 -0.38 -14.15 -8.74
CA ASP A 216 -0.51 -13.58 -7.41
C ASP A 216 0.52 -12.46 -7.19
N THR A 217 0.05 -11.26 -6.85
CA THR A 217 0.91 -10.09 -6.63
C THR A 217 0.85 -9.59 -5.19
N PRO A 218 2.00 -9.31 -4.53
CA PRO A 218 2.02 -9.04 -3.09
C PRO A 218 1.31 -7.75 -2.67
N PHE A 219 1.22 -6.76 -3.56
CA PHE A 219 0.56 -5.48 -3.27
C PHE A 219 -0.97 -5.59 -3.14
N ILE A 220 -1.55 -6.59 -3.79
CA ILE A 220 -3.01 -6.79 -3.85
C ILE A 220 -3.40 -8.05 -3.06
N GLU A 221 -2.70 -9.16 -3.29
CA GLU A 221 -2.94 -10.48 -2.69
C GLU A 221 -2.13 -10.66 -1.40
N ASN A 222 -2.34 -9.75 -0.44
CA ASN A 222 -1.81 -9.90 0.93
C ASN A 222 -2.91 -10.23 1.93
N THR A 223 -2.53 -11.01 2.93
CA THR A 223 -3.38 -11.41 4.05
C THR A 223 -2.96 -10.64 5.29
N LYS A 224 -3.95 -10.04 5.97
CA LYS A 224 -3.76 -9.35 7.25
C LYS A 224 -3.99 -10.31 8.42
N LEU A 225 -3.00 -10.43 9.30
CA LEU A 225 -3.06 -11.17 10.56
C LEU A 225 -3.72 -10.34 11.66
N SER A 226 -4.02 -10.98 12.80
CA SER A 226 -4.73 -10.40 13.95
C SER A 226 -4.03 -9.17 14.56
N ASN A 227 -2.71 -9.11 14.49
CA ASN A 227 -1.87 -8.00 14.99
C ASN A 227 -1.61 -6.90 13.94
N SER A 228 -2.32 -6.90 12.82
CA SER A 228 -2.10 -6.02 11.66
C SER A 228 -0.82 -6.26 10.85
N VAL A 229 -0.02 -7.29 11.15
CA VAL A 229 1.02 -7.77 10.22
C VAL A 229 0.35 -8.28 8.95
N ARG A 230 0.92 -7.93 7.81
CA ARG A 230 0.47 -8.42 6.51
C ARG A 230 1.54 -9.30 5.91
N PHE A 231 1.13 -10.38 5.27
CA PHE A 231 2.03 -11.21 4.48
C PHE A 231 1.42 -11.51 3.11
N ALA A 232 2.28 -11.79 2.14
CA ALA A 232 1.92 -12.31 0.84
C ALA A 232 2.82 -13.49 0.50
N ILE A 233 2.33 -14.41 -0.32
CA ILE A 233 3.12 -15.50 -0.86
C ILE A 233 3.03 -15.44 -2.39
N THR A 234 4.18 -15.45 -3.06
CA THR A 234 4.26 -15.42 -4.52
C THR A 234 4.88 -16.71 -5.03
N LEU A 235 4.25 -17.30 -6.05
CA LEU A 235 4.76 -18.49 -6.71
C LEU A 235 5.91 -18.14 -7.65
N GLN A 236 7.08 -18.74 -7.45
CA GLN A 236 8.24 -18.49 -8.32
C GLN A 236 8.38 -19.59 -9.38
N HIS A 237 8.30 -20.86 -8.95
CA HIS A 237 8.49 -22.00 -9.84
C HIS A 237 7.89 -23.27 -9.23
N ILE A 238 7.25 -24.10 -10.07
CA ILE A 238 6.84 -25.45 -9.71
C ILE A 238 7.69 -26.45 -10.49
N GLY A 239 8.35 -27.35 -9.77
CA GLY A 239 9.30 -28.31 -10.33
C GLY A 239 9.18 -29.70 -9.75
N THR A 240 10.19 -30.52 -10.02
CA THR A 240 10.30 -31.87 -9.48
C THR A 240 11.75 -32.12 -9.08
N ILE A 241 11.95 -32.61 -7.87
CA ILE A 241 13.24 -33.05 -7.33
C ILE A 241 13.02 -34.47 -6.83
N GLU A 242 13.84 -35.43 -7.29
CA GLU A 242 13.76 -36.84 -6.86
C GLU A 242 12.32 -37.41 -6.97
N ASP A 243 11.66 -37.17 -8.10
CA ASP A 243 10.28 -37.58 -8.40
C ASP A 243 9.19 -36.98 -7.49
N ARG A 244 9.56 -36.08 -6.57
CA ARG A 244 8.63 -35.33 -5.73
C ARG A 244 8.42 -33.93 -6.29
N LYS A 245 7.17 -33.50 -6.38
CA LYS A 245 6.88 -32.14 -6.81
C LYS A 245 7.27 -31.13 -5.72
N ILE A 246 7.83 -30.02 -6.17
CA ILE A 246 8.26 -28.91 -5.31
C ILE A 246 7.63 -27.60 -5.73
N VAL A 247 7.44 -26.72 -4.75
CA VAL A 247 7.09 -25.31 -4.95
C VAL A 247 8.22 -24.46 -4.44
N GLN A 248 8.79 -23.64 -5.31
CA GLN A 248 9.60 -22.50 -4.92
C GLN A 248 8.69 -21.28 -4.83
N MET A 249 8.70 -20.64 -3.66
CA MET A 249 7.87 -19.48 -3.38
C MET A 249 8.69 -18.41 -2.68
N LYS A 250 8.20 -17.18 -2.71
CA LYS A 250 8.65 -16.13 -1.79
C LYS A 250 7.55 -15.81 -0.80
N VAL A 251 7.94 -15.68 0.46
CA VAL A 251 7.07 -15.24 1.54
C VAL A 251 7.51 -13.83 1.91
N ILE A 252 6.57 -12.91 1.82
CA ILE A 252 6.84 -11.48 1.93
C ILE A 252 6.05 -10.96 3.11
N PHE A 253 6.74 -10.48 4.14
CA PHE A 253 6.12 -9.71 5.21
C PHE A 253 6.14 -8.24 4.83
N LEU A 254 4.95 -7.64 4.74
CA LEU A 254 4.79 -6.27 4.30
C LEU A 254 5.05 -5.30 5.48
N PRO A 255 5.72 -4.16 5.23
CA PRO A 255 5.87 -3.08 6.21
C PRO A 255 4.51 -2.61 6.76
N GLU A 256 4.46 -2.14 8.01
CA GLU A 256 3.23 -1.53 8.56
C GLU A 256 2.86 -0.23 7.83
N THR A 257 3.88 0.50 7.41
CA THR A 257 3.76 1.71 6.61
C THR A 257 3.29 1.43 5.18
N TYR A 258 3.33 0.16 4.75
CA TYR A 258 2.82 -0.21 3.44
C TYR A 258 1.30 -0.14 3.45
N MET A 259 0.79 0.87 2.75
CA MET A 259 -0.63 1.01 2.43
C MET A 259 -0.79 0.76 0.95
N SER A 260 -1.37 -0.39 0.60
CA SER A 260 -1.84 -0.68 -0.76
C SER A 260 -2.68 0.50 -1.25
N ALA A 261 -2.58 0.88 -2.53
CA ALA A 261 -3.39 1.96 -3.08
C ALA A 261 -4.90 1.69 -2.96
N ARG A 262 -5.30 0.43 -2.74
CA ARG A 262 -6.68 0.01 -2.41
C ARG A 262 -7.10 0.38 -0.98
N ASP A 263 -6.17 0.31 -0.04
CA ASP A 263 -6.45 0.41 1.40
C ASP A 263 -6.07 1.80 1.97
N ARG A 264 -5.71 2.76 1.12
CA ARG A 264 -5.45 4.14 1.55
C ARG A 264 -6.77 4.81 1.92
N PRO A 265 -7.01 5.16 3.19
CA PRO A 265 -8.18 5.92 3.59
C PRO A 265 -8.12 7.29 2.92
N TYR A 266 -9.29 7.77 2.49
CA TYR A 266 -9.42 9.11 1.93
C TYR A 266 -8.91 10.15 2.93
N LEU A 267 -8.37 11.28 2.45
CA LEU A 267 -7.89 12.35 3.33
C LEU A 267 -8.98 12.78 4.33
N GLU A 268 -10.24 12.83 3.89
CA GLU A 268 -11.39 13.12 4.74
C GLU A 268 -11.59 12.12 5.87
N GLU A 269 -11.33 10.84 5.62
CA GLU A 269 -11.42 9.75 6.59
C GLU A 269 -10.28 9.86 7.63
N MET A 270 -9.06 10.16 7.17
CA MET A 270 -7.91 10.43 8.06
C MET A 270 -8.15 11.66 8.94
N LEU A 271 -8.70 12.74 8.37
CA LEU A 271 -9.05 13.95 9.11
C LEU A 271 -10.16 13.69 10.14
N ARG A 272 -11.19 12.91 9.79
CA ARG A 272 -12.22 12.49 10.74
C ARG A 272 -11.64 11.66 11.88
N GLN A 273 -10.73 10.72 11.60
CA GLN A 273 -10.09 9.91 12.63
C GLN A 273 -9.22 10.75 13.58
N LEU A 274 -8.51 11.75 13.07
CA LEU A 274 -7.75 12.71 13.90
C LEU A 274 -8.67 13.56 14.80
N ILE A 275 -9.81 14.00 14.28
CA ILE A 275 -10.81 14.75 15.05
C ILE A 275 -11.41 13.87 16.15
N ILE A 276 -11.73 12.61 15.85
CA ILE A 276 -12.27 11.64 16.81
C ILE A 276 -11.21 11.29 17.89
N SER A 277 -9.95 11.10 17.49
CA SER A 277 -8.84 10.79 18.40
C SER A 277 -8.50 11.94 19.35
N ASN A 278 -8.66 13.20 18.94
CA ASN A 278 -8.44 14.34 19.83
C ASN A 278 -9.62 14.55 20.79
N LYS A 279 -10.85 14.24 20.37
CA LYS A 279 -12.03 14.38 21.21
C LYS A 279 -12.06 13.41 22.40
N GLY A 280 -11.36 12.29 22.32
CA GLY A 280 -11.21 11.32 23.41
C GLY A 280 -10.02 11.56 24.36
N ARG A 281 -9.26 12.67 24.20
CA ARG A 281 -8.19 13.08 25.12
C ARG A 281 -8.56 14.26 26.03
N ASP A 282 -9.73 14.84 25.80
CA ASP A 282 -10.27 15.98 26.57
C ASP A 282 -11.38 15.56 27.56
N GLU A 283 -11.55 14.25 27.81
CA GLU A 283 -12.34 13.68 28.92
C GLU A 283 -11.40 12.97 29.92
#